data_AF-A0AAC9IJA9-F1
#
_entry.id   AF-A0AAC9IJA9-F1
#
_cell.length_a   1.000
_cell.length_b   1.000
_cell.length_c   1.000
_cell.angle_alpha   90.00
_cell.angle_beta   90.00
_cell.angle_gamma   90.00
#
_symmetry.space_group_name_H-M   'P 1'
#
loop_
_entity.id
_entity.type
_entity.pdbx_description
1 polymer ?
#
loop_
_entity_poly.entity_id
_entity_poly.type
_entity_poly.pdbx_seq_one_letter_code
_entity_poly.pdbx_strand_id
1 'polypeptide(L)'
;MNVYELISSIVTAMIWPILIIIVIAMLKKPITNLIQDIATIKYGGFELNFIRNKLEEIQEGLKFENGSNLEIDENKGVKNIKMESSEKKIEKNRSVYESLNSLDMEILELYFTVDRKAAHKKQIADLDIPSLITYLQERKVINSKIAKIITDTRKLPDYFSKPLTKDVELQFTKTCEDLSRYLNAIKQLKRYK
;
A
#
# COMPACT_ATOMS: atom_id res chain seq x y z
N MET A 1 -2.61 -52.96 58.50
CA MET A 1 -2.90 -52.22 57.25
C MET A 1 -1.70 -52.41 56.35
N ASN A 2 -1.89 -52.97 55.16
CA ASN A 2 -0.79 -53.50 54.37
C ASN A 2 0.00 -52.33 53.74
N VAL A 3 1.33 -52.33 53.84
CA VAL A 3 2.19 -51.22 53.33
C VAL A 3 1.93 -50.93 51.85
N TYR A 4 1.54 -51.97 51.10
CA TYR A 4 1.14 -51.88 49.70
C TYR A 4 -0.13 -51.06 49.44
N GLU A 5 -1.11 -51.07 50.36
CA GLU A 5 -2.33 -50.25 50.24
C GLU A 5 -2.02 -48.77 50.44
N LEU A 6 -1.07 -48.45 51.31
CA LEU A 6 -0.68 -47.07 51.61
C LEU A 6 0.10 -46.46 50.43
N ILE A 7 0.99 -47.23 49.80
CA ILE A 7 1.68 -46.83 48.56
C ILE A 7 0.67 -46.70 47.40
N SER A 8 -0.27 -47.63 47.26
CA SER A 8 -1.32 -47.57 46.24
C SER A 8 -2.20 -46.32 46.40
N SER A 9 -2.59 -45.98 47.63
CA SER A 9 -3.36 -44.76 47.94
C SER A 9 -2.62 -43.48 47.55
N ILE A 10 -1.32 -43.38 47.86
CA ILE A 10 -0.50 -42.20 47.54
C ILE A 10 -0.31 -42.05 46.03
N VAL A 11 -0.01 -43.15 45.33
CA VAL A 11 0.16 -43.13 43.86
C VAL A 11 -1.15 -42.73 43.18
N THR A 12 -2.29 -43.27 43.64
CA THR A 12 -3.60 -42.95 43.07
C THR A 12 -3.97 -41.48 43.28
N ALA A 13 -3.62 -40.90 44.42
CA ALA A 13 -3.83 -39.47 44.69
C ALA A 13 -2.91 -38.54 43.87
N MET A 14 -1.69 -38.98 43.55
CA MET A 14 -0.74 -38.19 42.75
C MET A 14 -0.99 -38.23 41.23
N ILE A 15 -1.73 -39.21 40.73
CA ILE A 15 -2.03 -39.33 39.30
C ILE A 15 -2.81 -38.10 38.80
N TRP A 16 -3.82 -37.63 39.54
CA TRP A 16 -4.65 -36.48 39.16
C TRP A 16 -3.86 -35.18 38.92
N PRO A 17 -3.03 -34.69 39.86
CA PRO A 17 -2.25 -33.46 39.65
C PRO A 17 -1.23 -33.59 38.52
N ILE A 18 -0.61 -34.77 38.33
CA ILE A 18 0.32 -35.02 37.22
C ILE A 18 -0.42 -34.94 35.88
N LEU A 19 -1.62 -35.52 35.80
CA LEU A 19 -2.44 -35.54 34.59
C LEU A 19 -2.89 -34.12 34.21
N ILE A 20 -3.27 -33.29 35.19
CA ILE A 20 -3.60 -31.87 34.97
C ILE A 20 -2.40 -31.10 34.40
N ILE A 21 -1.19 -31.30 34.95
CA ILE A 21 0.03 -30.63 34.46
C ILE A 21 0.34 -31.02 33.02
N ILE A 22 0.20 -32.30 32.67
CA ILE A 22 0.43 -32.82 31.32
C ILE A 22 -0.58 -32.21 30.33
N VAL A 23 -1.87 -32.16 30.69
CA VAL A 23 -2.91 -31.55 29.86
C VAL A 23 -2.64 -30.07 29.63
N ILE A 24 -2.28 -29.32 30.67
CA ILE A 24 -1.93 -27.89 30.56
C ILE A 24 -0.69 -27.70 29.66
N ALA A 25 0.34 -28.53 29.81
CA ALA A 25 1.55 -28.46 28.98
C ALA A 25 1.25 -28.77 27.50
N MET A 26 0.38 -29.76 27.23
CA MET A 26 -0.08 -30.09 25.89
C MET A 26 -0.98 -29.01 25.29
N LEU A 27 -1.78 -28.30 26.08
CA LEU A 27 -2.63 -27.19 25.61
C LEU A 27 -1.84 -25.90 25.37
N LYS A 28 -0.78 -25.64 26.15
CA LYS A 28 0.01 -24.40 26.05
C LYS A 28 0.60 -24.23 24.65
N LYS A 29 1.11 -25.31 24.04
CA LYS A 29 1.71 -25.29 22.70
C LYS A 29 0.72 -24.89 21.58
N PRO A 30 -0.42 -25.58 21.39
CA PRO A 30 -1.38 -25.23 20.34
C PRO A 30 -2.03 -23.86 20.59
N ILE A 31 -2.30 -23.48 21.85
CA ILE A 31 -2.87 -22.16 22.16
C ILE A 31 -1.90 -21.04 21.79
N THR A 32 -0.60 -21.19 22.08
CA THR A 32 0.40 -20.18 21.74
C THR A 32 0.53 -20.01 20.21
N ASN A 33 0.51 -21.12 19.46
CA ASN A 33 0.54 -21.07 18.00
C ASN A 33 -0.73 -20.42 17.43
N LEU A 34 -1.92 -20.74 17.96
CA LEU A 34 -3.17 -20.13 17.52
C LEU A 34 -3.21 -18.63 17.80
N ILE A 35 -2.72 -18.19 18.96
CA ILE A 35 -2.63 -16.76 19.30
C ILE A 35 -1.66 -16.04 18.36
N GLN A 36 -0.52 -16.66 18.05
CA GLN A 36 0.46 -16.10 17.14
C GLN A 36 -0.10 -16.01 15.72
N ASP A 37 -0.81 -17.03 15.24
CA ASP A 37 -1.46 -17.02 13.92
C ASP A 37 -2.57 -15.96 13.84
N ILE A 38 -3.42 -15.86 14.87
CA ILE A 38 -4.46 -14.83 14.97
C ILE A 38 -3.85 -13.43 14.99
N ALA A 39 -2.77 -13.21 15.76
CA ALA A 39 -2.08 -11.93 15.76
C ALA A 39 -1.53 -11.59 14.37
N THR A 40 -0.87 -12.54 13.71
CA THR A 40 -0.24 -12.33 12.40
C THR A 40 -1.26 -12.04 11.29
N ILE A 41 -2.42 -12.73 11.32
CA ILE A 41 -3.55 -12.49 10.42
C ILE A 41 -4.22 -11.15 10.72
N LYS A 42 -4.41 -10.80 11.99
CA LYS A 42 -5.05 -9.54 12.39
C LYS A 42 -4.20 -8.33 12.04
N TYR A 43 -2.88 -8.39 12.23
CA TYR A 43 -1.96 -7.32 11.82
C TYR A 43 -1.84 -7.23 10.30
N GLY A 44 -1.67 -8.34 9.59
CA GLY A 44 -1.61 -8.33 8.12
C GLY A 44 -2.91 -7.87 7.45
N GLY A 45 -4.06 -8.29 7.98
CA GLY A 45 -5.37 -7.85 7.49
C GLY A 45 -5.68 -6.39 7.84
N PHE A 46 -5.23 -5.90 9.00
CA PHE A 46 -5.38 -4.51 9.39
C PHE A 46 -4.53 -3.57 8.53
N GLU A 47 -3.28 -3.93 8.24
CA GLU A 47 -2.42 -3.17 7.32
C GLU A 47 -3.05 -3.08 5.92
N LEU A 48 -3.54 -4.19 5.38
CA LEU A 48 -4.20 -4.21 4.07
C LEU A 48 -5.51 -3.41 4.05
N ASN A 49 -6.33 -3.50 5.10
CA ASN A 49 -7.55 -2.69 5.20
C ASN A 49 -7.24 -1.20 5.35
N PHE A 50 -6.19 -0.84 6.09
CA PHE A 50 -5.76 0.55 6.21
C PHE A 50 -5.31 1.11 4.85
N ILE A 51 -4.49 0.35 4.12
CA ILE A 51 -4.03 0.72 2.78
C ILE A 51 -5.22 0.86 1.83
N ARG A 52 -6.16 -0.10 1.83
CA ARG A 52 -7.37 -0.07 0.99
C ARG A 52 -8.25 1.15 1.30
N ASN A 53 -8.51 1.43 2.57
CA ASN A 53 -9.30 2.60 2.97
C ASN A 53 -8.62 3.91 2.56
N LYS A 54 -7.29 4.00 2.67
CA LYS A 54 -6.53 5.17 2.22
C LYS A 54 -6.60 5.37 0.71
N LEU A 55 -6.49 4.29 -0.06
CA LEU A 55 -6.63 4.31 -1.52
C LEU A 55 -8.04 4.74 -1.96
N GLU A 56 -9.06 4.25 -1.26
CA GLU A 56 -10.46 4.62 -1.50
C GLU A 56 -10.72 6.10 -1.19
N GLU A 57 -10.24 6.61 -0.04
CA GLU A 57 -10.30 8.02 0.34
C GLU A 57 -9.63 8.92 -0.72
N ILE A 58 -8.46 8.51 -1.22
CA ILE A 58 -7.74 9.21 -2.28
C ILE A 58 -8.55 9.22 -3.59
N GLN A 59 -9.12 8.08 -3.98
CA GLN A 59 -9.87 7.95 -5.22
C GLN A 59 -11.18 8.75 -5.18
N GLU A 60 -11.89 8.75 -4.06
CA GLU A 60 -13.05 9.62 -3.85
C GLU A 60 -12.64 11.09 -3.91
N GLY A 61 -11.55 11.45 -3.23
CA GLY A 61 -11.00 12.81 -3.24
C GLY A 61 -10.73 13.35 -4.65
N LEU A 62 -10.27 12.49 -5.57
CA LEU A 62 -10.03 12.80 -6.99
C LEU A 62 -11.33 12.92 -7.80
N LYS A 63 -12.32 12.05 -7.57
CA LYS A 63 -13.62 12.11 -8.27
C LYS A 63 -14.36 13.41 -7.99
N PHE A 64 -14.33 13.89 -6.74
CA PHE A 64 -14.95 15.17 -6.37
C PHE A 64 -14.29 16.39 -7.02
N GLU A 65 -12.99 16.31 -7.36
CA GLU A 65 -12.30 17.40 -8.06
C GLU A 65 -12.53 17.36 -9.59
N ASN A 66 -12.65 16.17 -10.19
CA ASN A 66 -12.98 16.04 -11.62
C ASN A 66 -14.46 16.31 -11.94
N GLY A 67 -15.35 16.24 -10.94
CA GLY A 67 -16.80 16.39 -11.10
C GLY A 67 -17.29 17.78 -11.51
N SER A 68 -16.40 18.76 -11.73
CA SER A 68 -16.82 20.11 -12.14
C SER A 68 -16.41 20.52 -13.55
N ASN A 69 -15.75 19.71 -14.39
CA ASN A 69 -15.57 19.98 -15.84
C ASN A 69 -14.74 18.88 -16.54
N LEU A 70 -15.24 17.65 -16.73
CA LEU A 70 -14.66 16.70 -17.70
C LEU A 70 -15.66 15.56 -17.98
N GLU A 71 -16.54 15.79 -18.95
CA GLU A 71 -17.13 14.69 -19.73
C GLU A 71 -15.99 14.08 -20.56
N ILE A 72 -15.57 12.85 -20.23
CA ILE A 72 -14.77 12.03 -21.14
C ILE A 72 -15.57 10.77 -21.48
N ASP A 73 -15.97 10.78 -22.75
CA ASP A 73 -16.40 9.70 -23.62
C ASP A 73 -15.74 8.33 -23.31
N GLU A 74 -16.55 7.40 -22.85
CA GLU A 74 -16.21 5.98 -22.72
C GLU A 74 -16.24 5.31 -24.10
N ASN A 75 -15.13 5.35 -24.85
CA ASN A 75 -14.89 4.30 -25.85
C ASN A 75 -13.44 4.21 -26.33
N LYS A 76 -12.71 3.20 -25.85
CA LYS A 76 -11.87 2.34 -26.70
C LYS A 76 -11.32 1.16 -25.90
N GLY A 77 -11.89 -0.01 -26.18
CA GLY A 77 -11.35 -1.27 -25.69
C GLY A 77 -10.01 -1.63 -26.32
N VAL A 78 -9.16 -2.32 -25.56
CA VAL A 78 -8.08 -3.15 -26.10
C VAL A 78 -7.88 -4.39 -25.23
N LYS A 79 -8.29 -5.53 -25.82
CA LYS A 79 -7.71 -6.88 -25.81
C LYS A 79 -7.00 -7.40 -24.55
N ASN A 80 -7.63 -8.43 -23.98
CA ASN A 80 -7.01 -9.47 -23.17
C ASN A 80 -5.73 -10.03 -23.84
N ILE A 81 -4.57 -9.80 -23.22
CA ILE A 81 -3.36 -10.57 -23.50
C ILE A 81 -3.17 -11.56 -22.36
N LYS A 82 -3.44 -12.82 -22.67
CA LYS A 82 -3.08 -13.99 -21.86
C LYS A 82 -1.56 -14.17 -22.01
N MET A 83 -0.79 -13.95 -20.94
CA MET A 83 0.65 -14.21 -20.92
C MET A 83 0.95 -15.21 -19.81
N GLU A 84 1.30 -16.43 -20.24
CA GLU A 84 1.95 -17.44 -19.41
C GLU A 84 3.33 -16.93 -18.98
N SER A 85 3.68 -17.07 -17.71
CA SER A 85 5.08 -17.34 -17.35
C SER A 85 5.20 -18.07 -16.02
N SER A 86 5.67 -19.29 -16.15
CA SER A 86 6.81 -19.91 -15.45
C SER A 86 7.35 -19.21 -14.20
N GLU A 87 7.44 -20.02 -13.16
CA GLU A 87 8.20 -19.85 -11.92
C GLU A 87 9.52 -19.08 -12.08
N LYS A 88 9.64 -17.96 -11.36
CA LYS A 88 10.89 -17.56 -10.69
C LYS A 88 10.60 -16.59 -9.55
N LYS A 89 10.92 -17.04 -8.34
CA LYS A 89 10.99 -16.23 -7.12
C LYS A 89 11.87 -14.99 -7.38
N ILE A 90 11.45 -13.85 -6.82
CA ILE A 90 12.12 -12.53 -6.72
C ILE A 90 11.64 -11.49 -7.77
N GLU A 91 10.46 -10.91 -7.56
CA GLU A 91 10.16 -9.53 -7.98
C GLU A 91 9.01 -8.98 -7.11
N LYS A 92 9.31 -8.64 -5.86
CA LYS A 92 8.31 -8.06 -4.94
C LYS A 92 7.98 -6.63 -5.40
N ASN A 93 6.71 -6.36 -5.69
CA ASN A 93 6.11 -5.03 -5.88
C ASN A 93 6.71 -4.15 -7.00
N ARG A 94 7.34 -4.74 -8.03
CA ARG A 94 7.97 -3.97 -9.14
C ARG A 94 6.99 -3.00 -9.82
N SER A 95 5.76 -3.44 -10.06
CA SER A 95 4.69 -2.65 -10.68
C SER A 95 4.32 -1.38 -9.91
N VAL A 96 4.34 -1.44 -8.58
CA VAL A 96 4.05 -0.32 -7.67
C VAL A 96 5.11 0.76 -7.82
N TYR A 97 6.39 0.39 -7.74
CA TYR A 97 7.49 1.33 -7.89
C TYR A 97 7.60 1.90 -9.31
N GLU A 98 7.30 1.10 -10.33
CA GLU A 98 7.23 1.57 -11.72
C GLU A 98 6.12 2.62 -11.90
N SER A 99 4.94 2.38 -11.32
CA SER A 99 3.81 3.31 -11.35
C SER A 99 4.11 4.61 -10.60
N LEU A 100 4.80 4.53 -9.46
CA LEU A 100 5.23 5.69 -8.70
C LEU A 100 6.28 6.50 -9.47
N ASN A 101 7.27 5.83 -10.07
CA ASN A 101 8.29 6.49 -10.87
C ASN A 101 7.69 7.21 -12.09
N SER A 102 6.64 6.63 -12.70
CA SER A 102 5.88 7.28 -13.77
C SER A 102 5.21 8.58 -13.29
N LEU A 103 4.57 8.56 -12.12
CA LEU A 103 3.99 9.75 -11.50
C LEU A 103 5.05 10.82 -11.19
N ASP A 104 6.21 10.41 -10.69
CA ASP A 104 7.34 11.30 -10.38
C ASP A 104 7.85 12.03 -11.62
N MET A 105 7.94 11.32 -12.74
CA MET A 105 8.32 11.90 -14.02
C MET A 105 7.29 12.93 -14.52
N GLU A 106 5.99 12.68 -14.35
CA GLU A 106 4.95 13.65 -14.71
C GLU A 106 4.98 14.91 -13.83
N ILE A 107 5.29 14.77 -12.54
CA ILE A 107 5.48 15.92 -11.63
C ILE A 107 6.68 16.77 -12.09
N LEU A 108 7.78 16.11 -12.44
CA LEU A 108 8.98 16.77 -12.99
C LEU A 108 8.68 17.49 -14.30
N GLU A 109 7.99 16.84 -15.23
CA GLU A 109 7.59 17.47 -16.50
C GLU A 109 6.68 18.68 -16.30
N LEU A 110 5.71 18.57 -15.38
CA LEU A 110 4.83 19.68 -15.04
C LEU A 110 5.63 20.85 -14.44
N TYR A 111 6.58 20.57 -13.55
CA TYR A 111 7.49 21.57 -13.00
C TYR A 111 8.27 22.31 -14.10
N PHE A 112 8.91 21.58 -15.02
CA PHE A 112 9.64 22.21 -16.12
C PHE A 112 8.75 22.99 -17.10
N THR A 113 7.49 22.56 -17.25
CA THR A 113 6.50 23.30 -18.05
C THR A 113 6.17 24.65 -17.40
N VAL A 114 6.06 24.68 -16.07
CA VAL A 114 5.76 25.90 -15.28
C VAL A 114 6.98 26.80 -15.14
N ASP A 115 8.16 26.24 -14.90
CA ASP A 115 9.41 26.97 -14.70
C ASP A 115 10.44 26.64 -15.80
N ARG A 116 10.19 27.16 -17.00
CA ARG A 116 11.06 26.96 -18.18
C ARG A 116 12.51 27.42 -17.94
N LYS A 117 12.75 28.34 -17.01
CA LYS A 117 14.11 28.83 -16.68
C LYS A 117 14.86 27.86 -15.78
N ALA A 118 14.16 27.12 -14.93
CA ALA A 118 14.76 26.07 -14.08
C ALA A 118 15.19 24.84 -14.90
N ALA A 119 14.48 24.53 -15.99
CA ALA A 119 14.81 23.42 -16.90
C ALA A 119 16.23 23.50 -17.51
N HIS A 120 16.80 24.70 -17.59
CA HIS A 120 18.13 24.93 -18.16
C HIS A 120 19.23 25.13 -17.11
N LYS A 121 18.89 25.21 -15.81
CA LYS A 121 19.85 25.60 -14.75
C LYS A 121 20.10 24.55 -13.68
N LYS A 122 19.19 23.60 -13.44
CA LYS A 122 19.34 22.57 -12.41
C LYS A 122 19.53 21.19 -13.05
N GLN A 123 20.47 20.42 -12.53
CA GLN A 123 20.55 19.00 -12.84
C GLN A 123 19.34 18.31 -12.20
N ILE A 124 18.70 17.41 -12.95
CA ILE A 124 17.49 16.69 -12.50
C ILE A 124 17.75 15.92 -11.19
N ALA A 125 19.00 15.52 -10.95
CA ALA A 125 19.45 14.78 -9.77
C ALA A 125 19.35 15.58 -8.44
N ASP A 126 19.31 16.92 -8.48
CA ASP A 126 19.27 17.76 -7.28
C ASP A 126 17.84 18.18 -6.88
N LEU A 127 16.82 17.72 -7.61
CA LEU A 127 15.43 18.09 -7.38
C LEU A 127 14.72 16.99 -6.59
N ASP A 128 14.40 17.28 -5.34
CA ASP A 128 13.55 16.42 -4.53
C ASP A 128 12.08 16.64 -4.87
N ILE A 129 11.35 15.55 -5.15
CA ILE A 129 9.94 15.66 -5.53
C ILE A 129 9.06 16.35 -4.47
N PRO A 130 9.28 16.18 -3.14
CA PRO A 130 8.53 16.93 -2.13
C PRO A 130 8.62 18.46 -2.32
N SER A 131 9.81 18.99 -2.62
CA SER A 131 9.97 20.41 -2.92
C SER A 131 9.30 20.80 -4.23
N LEU A 132 9.29 19.93 -5.24
CA LEU A 132 8.56 20.19 -6.49
C LEU A 132 7.05 20.31 -6.26
N ILE A 133 6.47 19.40 -5.47
CA ILE A 133 5.05 19.45 -5.10
C ILE A 133 4.73 20.76 -4.37
N THR A 134 5.58 21.14 -3.40
CA THR A 134 5.45 22.39 -2.65
C THR A 134 5.48 23.60 -3.59
N TYR A 135 6.44 23.64 -4.52
CA TYR A 135 6.55 24.71 -5.51
C TYR A 135 5.31 24.79 -6.41
N LEU A 136 4.82 23.65 -6.92
CA LEU A 136 3.62 23.60 -7.77
C LEU A 136 2.38 24.08 -7.01
N GLN A 137 2.30 23.81 -5.70
CA GLN A 137 1.24 24.30 -4.83
C GLN A 137 1.34 25.81 -4.59
N GLU A 138 2.52 26.34 -4.27
CA GLU A 138 2.77 27.78 -4.06
C GLU A 138 2.44 28.60 -5.32
N ARG A 139 2.76 28.04 -6.50
CA ARG A 139 2.43 28.63 -7.81
C ARG A 139 0.96 28.43 -8.21
N LYS A 140 0.14 27.82 -7.35
CA LYS A 140 -1.27 27.50 -7.60
C LYS A 140 -1.48 26.70 -8.90
N VAL A 141 -0.50 25.87 -9.27
CA VAL A 141 -0.61 24.96 -10.42
C VAL A 141 -1.43 23.74 -10.03
N ILE A 142 -1.17 23.23 -8.82
CA ILE A 142 -1.99 22.23 -8.14
C ILE A 142 -2.53 22.88 -6.87
N ASN A 143 -3.70 22.45 -6.41
CA ASN A 143 -4.23 22.89 -5.13
C ASN A 143 -3.64 22.07 -3.97
N SER A 144 -3.90 22.52 -2.74
CA SER A 144 -3.41 21.85 -1.53
C SER A 144 -3.95 20.43 -1.35
N LYS A 145 -5.16 20.15 -1.84
CA LYS A 145 -5.78 18.82 -1.78
C LYS A 145 -5.03 17.83 -2.68
N ILE A 146 -4.75 18.20 -3.92
CA ILE A 146 -3.99 17.39 -4.87
C ILE A 146 -2.55 17.20 -4.40
N ALA A 147 -1.90 18.26 -3.90
CA ALA A 147 -0.55 18.15 -3.33
C ALA A 147 -0.50 17.14 -2.17
N LYS A 148 -1.51 17.17 -1.30
CA LYS A 148 -1.66 16.18 -0.22
C LYS A 148 -1.87 14.78 -0.77
N ILE A 149 -2.77 14.59 -1.73
CA ILE A 149 -3.03 13.29 -2.36
C ILE A 149 -1.75 12.70 -2.97
N ILE A 150 -0.98 13.49 -3.72
CA ILE A 150 0.29 13.03 -4.29
C ILE A 150 1.27 12.62 -3.18
N THR A 151 1.38 13.43 -2.14
CA THR A 151 2.27 13.15 -1.00
C THR A 151 1.88 11.87 -0.26
N ASP A 152 0.59 11.68 -0.02
CA ASP A 152 0.06 10.50 0.67
C ASP A 152 0.25 9.23 -0.17
N THR A 153 -0.02 9.30 -1.48
CA THR A 153 0.24 8.19 -2.42
C THR A 153 1.72 7.82 -2.47
N ARG A 154 2.63 8.79 -2.44
CA ARG A 154 4.09 8.54 -2.43
C ARG A 154 4.60 7.89 -1.15
N LYS A 155 3.99 8.20 -0.01
CA LYS A 155 4.35 7.60 1.29
C LYS A 155 3.75 6.23 1.49
N LEU A 156 2.71 5.88 0.74
CA LEU A 156 2.00 4.62 0.89
C LEU A 156 2.92 3.40 0.77
N PRO A 157 3.90 3.36 -0.17
CA PRO A 157 4.86 2.28 -0.27
C PRO A 157 5.75 2.07 0.95
N ASP A 158 6.03 3.11 1.73
CA ASP A 158 6.84 3.02 2.94
C ASP A 158 6.15 2.17 4.03
N TYR A 159 4.83 2.01 3.94
CA TYR A 159 4.02 1.19 4.85
C TYR A 159 3.88 -0.26 4.39
N PHE A 160 4.43 -0.65 3.24
CA PHE A 160 4.33 -2.01 2.72
C PHE A 160 5.34 -2.93 3.42
N SER A 161 4.97 -3.42 4.60
CA SER A 161 5.78 -4.40 5.36
C SER A 161 5.79 -5.80 4.71
N LYS A 162 4.76 -6.09 3.91
CA LYS A 162 4.48 -7.39 3.27
C LYS A 162 4.15 -7.20 1.78
N PRO A 163 4.33 -8.25 0.95
CA PRO A 163 3.85 -8.22 -0.43
C PRO A 163 2.35 -7.94 -0.44
N LEU A 164 1.94 -7.03 -1.31
CA LEU A 164 0.55 -6.62 -1.44
C LEU A 164 -0.27 -7.72 -2.10
N THR A 165 -1.58 -7.70 -1.87
CA THR A 165 -2.49 -8.48 -2.71
C THR A 165 -2.57 -7.84 -4.10
N LYS A 166 -2.76 -8.66 -5.14
CA LYS A 166 -2.89 -8.17 -6.53
C LYS A 166 -3.93 -7.07 -6.69
N ASP A 167 -5.03 -7.14 -5.92
CA ASP A 167 -6.09 -6.13 -5.95
C ASP A 167 -5.61 -4.77 -5.43
N VAL A 168 -4.79 -4.75 -4.37
CA VAL A 168 -4.26 -3.51 -3.80
C VAL A 168 -3.18 -2.92 -4.70
N GLU A 169 -2.33 -3.76 -5.31
CA GLU A 169 -1.37 -3.31 -6.33
C GLU A 169 -2.10 -2.67 -7.52
N LEU A 170 -3.15 -3.32 -8.02
CA LEU A 170 -3.95 -2.80 -9.14
C LEU A 170 -4.61 -1.47 -8.77
N GLN A 171 -5.17 -1.35 -7.56
CA GLN A 171 -5.79 -0.12 -7.09
C GLN A 171 -4.76 1.01 -6.98
N PHE A 172 -3.56 0.71 -6.46
CA PHE A 172 -2.46 1.67 -6.37
C PHE A 172 -2.01 2.15 -7.76
N THR A 173 -1.76 1.23 -8.68
CA THR A 173 -1.40 1.56 -10.06
C THR A 173 -2.45 2.44 -10.71
N LYS A 174 -3.74 2.12 -10.54
CA LYS A 174 -4.84 2.93 -11.06
C LYS A 174 -4.85 4.34 -10.46
N THR A 175 -4.62 4.48 -9.16
CA THR A 175 -4.53 5.79 -8.50
C THR A 175 -3.37 6.62 -9.05
N CYS A 176 -2.21 6.01 -9.26
CA CYS A 176 -1.07 6.69 -9.88
C CYS A 176 -1.38 7.12 -11.33
N GLU A 177 -2.02 6.27 -12.13
CA GLU A 177 -2.45 6.61 -13.47
C GLU A 177 -3.46 7.76 -13.50
N ASP A 178 -4.47 7.75 -12.62
CA ASP A 178 -5.49 8.78 -12.53
C ASP A 178 -4.85 10.14 -12.16
N LEU A 179 -3.87 10.14 -11.24
CA LEU A 179 -3.07 11.32 -10.91
C LEU A 179 -2.23 11.81 -12.10
N SER A 180 -1.54 10.90 -12.79
CA SER A 180 -0.76 11.26 -13.98
C SER A 180 -1.63 11.86 -15.08
N ARG A 181 -2.84 11.32 -15.31
CA ARG A 181 -3.80 11.91 -16.27
C ARG A 181 -4.23 13.32 -15.85
N TYR A 182 -4.51 13.53 -14.56
CA TYR A 182 -4.87 14.85 -14.04
C TYR A 182 -3.73 15.87 -14.21
N LEU A 183 -2.49 15.50 -13.86
CA LEU A 183 -1.31 16.36 -14.03
C LEU A 183 -1.06 16.68 -15.51
N ASN A 184 -1.22 15.69 -16.39
CA ASN A 184 -1.08 15.89 -17.83
C ASN A 184 -2.17 16.83 -18.38
N ALA A 185 -3.43 16.74 -17.89
CA ALA A 185 -4.49 17.67 -18.27
C ALA A 185 -4.12 19.12 -17.88
N ILE A 186 -3.59 19.33 -16.68
CA ILE A 186 -3.08 20.66 -16.25
C ILE A 186 -1.92 21.12 -17.15
N LYS A 187 -0.99 20.22 -17.47
CA LYS A 187 0.14 20.49 -18.36
C LYS A 187 -0.33 21.00 -19.73
N GLN A 188 -1.32 20.32 -20.33
CA GLN A 188 -1.90 20.73 -21.60
C GLN A 188 -2.55 22.12 -21.49
N LEU A 189 -3.37 22.37 -20.47
CA LEU A 189 -4.01 23.69 -20.26
C LEU A 189 -3.00 24.84 -20.17
N LYS A 190 -1.81 24.59 -19.59
CA LYS A 190 -0.76 25.62 -19.47
C LYS A 190 0.13 25.77 -20.70
N ARG A 191 0.17 24.80 -21.62
CA ARG A 191 0.92 24.94 -22.89
C ARG A 191 0.22 25.85 -23.90
N TYR A 192 -1.09 26.03 -23.80
CA TYR A 192 -1.91 26.87 -24.69
C TYR A 192 -2.16 28.30 -24.18
N LYS A 193 -1.57 28.69 -23.03
CA LYS A 193 -1.54 30.07 -22.53
C LYS A 193 -0.14 30.64 -22.67
#